data_AF-A0A3M2WG12-F1
#
_entry.id   AF-A0A3M2WG12-F1
#
_cell.length_a   1.000
_cell.length_b   1.000
_cell.length_c   1.000
_cell.angle_alpha   90.00
_cell.angle_beta   90.00
_cell.angle_gamma   90.00
#
_symmetry.space_group_name_H-M   'P 1'
#
loop_
_entity.id
_entity.type
_entity.pdbx_description
1 polymer ?
#
loop_
_entity_poly.entity_id
_entity_poly.type
_entity_poly.pdbx_seq_one_letter_code
_entity_poly.pdbx_strand_id
1 'polypeptide(L)'
;MTIAREGAAGVASAVAKSVKYQGRKAAREGSEQRRQVILDAAMRIVVRDGVRAVRHRAVAAEASVPLSATTYYFKDIDDLLTDAFAQYVQRSADYLARLWQTTEIILREMMSRSSGSPTDRFRLADDIARMAMEHIRHQLLTRREYLIAEQAFYHEALINPRLTPLVMAHQEIYCRAAVSSSR
;
A
#
# COMPACT_ATOMS: atom_id res chain seq x y z
N MET A 1 -19.62 -18.85 -15.98
CA MET A 1 -19.52 -17.44 -16.42
C MET A 1 -19.72 -16.60 -15.17
N THR A 2 -18.73 -15.93 -14.59
CA THR A 2 -17.98 -14.78 -15.13
C THR A 2 -16.71 -14.58 -14.29
N ILE A 3 -15.56 -15.16 -14.70
CA ILE A 3 -14.23 -14.89 -14.09
C ILE A 3 -13.41 -14.04 -15.09
N ALA A 4 -14.05 -13.01 -15.63
CA ALA A 4 -13.43 -12.14 -16.62
C ALA A 4 -12.56 -11.08 -15.92
N ARG A 5 -11.25 -11.08 -16.22
CA ARG A 5 -10.34 -9.91 -16.19
C ARG A 5 -9.92 -9.34 -14.82
N GLU A 6 -9.40 -10.15 -13.90
CA GLU A 6 -8.60 -9.58 -12.80
C GLU A 6 -7.10 -9.58 -13.17
N GLY A 7 -6.71 -8.62 -14.03
CA GLY A 7 -5.29 -8.25 -14.16
C GLY A 7 -4.75 -7.71 -12.82
N ALA A 8 -3.46 -7.41 -12.74
CA ALA A 8 -2.81 -6.94 -11.52
C ALA A 8 -3.54 -5.80 -10.78
N ALA A 9 -4.16 -4.88 -11.53
CA ALA A 9 -5.00 -3.80 -10.99
C ALA A 9 -6.30 -4.29 -10.32
N GLY A 10 -6.92 -5.36 -10.84
CA GLY A 10 -8.12 -5.97 -10.28
C GLY A 10 -7.84 -6.65 -8.94
N VAL A 11 -6.72 -7.37 -8.85
CA VAL A 11 -6.25 -7.99 -7.60
C VAL A 11 -5.96 -6.92 -6.54
N ALA A 12 -5.24 -5.85 -6.90
CA ALA A 12 -4.97 -4.74 -5.99
C ALA A 12 -6.29 -4.13 -5.46
N SER A 13 -7.27 -3.91 -6.35
CA SER A 13 -8.60 -3.40 -5.99
C SER A 13 -9.39 -4.37 -5.09
N ALA A 14 -9.27 -5.68 -5.29
CA ALA A 14 -9.93 -6.69 -4.47
C ALA A 14 -9.35 -6.75 -3.04
N VAL A 15 -8.02 -6.71 -2.92
CA VAL A 15 -7.34 -6.67 -1.61
C VAL A 15 -7.69 -5.38 -0.85
N ALA A 16 -7.65 -4.25 -1.53
CA ALA A 16 -8.15 -2.97 -1.03
C ALA A 16 -9.56 -3.10 -0.40
N LYS A 17 -10.49 -3.73 -1.12
CA LYS A 17 -11.87 -3.93 -0.66
C LYS A 17 -12.01 -4.94 0.50
N SER A 18 -11.08 -5.89 0.64
CA SER A 18 -11.13 -6.88 1.72
C SER A 18 -10.59 -6.36 3.05
N VAL A 19 -9.78 -5.29 3.01
CA VAL A 19 -9.29 -4.61 4.20
C VAL A 19 -10.45 -3.86 4.87
N LYS A 20 -11.03 -4.48 5.89
CA LYS A 20 -12.13 -3.89 6.65
C LYS A 20 -11.61 -2.95 7.74
N TYR A 21 -12.06 -1.71 7.66
CA TYR A 21 -12.05 -0.72 8.73
C TYR A 21 -12.71 -1.26 10.01
N GLN A 22 -12.05 -1.16 11.15
CA GLN A 22 -12.60 -1.66 12.43
C GLN A 22 -13.07 -0.55 13.39
N GLY A 23 -12.77 0.72 13.12
CA GLY A 23 -13.23 1.84 13.95
C GLY A 23 -14.74 2.12 13.93
N ARG A 24 -15.18 3.17 14.64
CA ARG A 24 -16.55 3.71 14.50
C ARG A 24 -16.66 4.47 13.18
N LYS A 25 -17.63 4.13 12.32
CA LYS A 25 -17.85 4.79 11.02
C LYS A 25 -18.26 6.25 11.26
N ALA A 26 -17.48 7.21 10.76
CA ALA A 26 -17.81 8.62 10.90
C ALA A 26 -18.99 8.96 9.96
N ALA A 27 -20.16 9.28 10.52
CA ALA A 27 -21.39 9.45 9.72
C ALA A 27 -21.54 10.83 9.05
N ARG A 28 -20.64 11.79 9.32
CA ARG A 28 -20.69 13.16 8.79
C ARG A 28 -19.33 13.53 8.18
N GLU A 29 -19.32 14.30 7.10
CA GLU A 29 -18.12 14.67 6.33
C GLU A 29 -16.99 15.25 7.21
N GLY A 30 -17.29 16.22 8.07
CA GLY A 30 -16.30 16.79 8.99
C GLY A 30 -15.75 15.81 10.04
N SER A 31 -16.48 14.73 10.33
CA SER A 31 -16.03 13.66 11.22
C SER A 31 -15.08 12.71 10.51
N GLU A 32 -15.33 12.40 9.23
CA GLU A 32 -14.43 11.57 8.41
C GLU A 32 -13.11 12.31 8.17
N GLN A 33 -13.17 13.61 7.86
CA GLN A 33 -11.95 14.38 7.64
C GLN A 33 -11.08 14.51 8.89
N ARG A 34 -11.70 14.67 10.07
CA ARG A 34 -10.95 14.67 11.34
C ARG A 34 -10.30 13.32 11.60
N ARG A 35 -11.02 12.23 11.34
CA ARG A 35 -10.47 10.89 11.46
C ARG A 35 -9.28 10.69 10.51
N GLN A 36 -9.40 11.18 9.28
CA GLN A 36 -8.35 11.14 8.28
C GLN A 36 -7.07 11.83 8.76
N VAL A 37 -7.20 13.04 9.31
CA VAL A 37 -6.06 13.80 9.88
C VAL A 37 -5.36 13.01 11.00
N ILE A 38 -6.13 12.29 11.83
CA ILE A 38 -5.57 11.45 12.90
C ILE A 38 -4.78 10.26 12.34
N LEU A 39 -5.31 9.59 11.31
CA LEU A 39 -4.58 8.49 10.65
C LEU A 39 -3.30 8.97 9.98
N ASP A 40 -3.35 10.08 9.25
CA ASP A 40 -2.17 10.64 8.58
C ASP A 40 -1.11 11.07 9.60
N ALA A 41 -1.52 11.61 10.76
CA ALA A 41 -0.62 11.90 11.88
C ALA A 41 0.03 10.64 12.47
N ALA A 42 -0.75 9.58 12.68
CA ALA A 42 -0.21 8.30 13.12
C ALA A 42 0.84 7.77 12.11
N MET A 43 0.58 7.87 10.81
CA MET A 43 1.53 7.45 9.78
C MET A 43 2.82 8.26 9.80
N ARG A 44 2.76 9.59 9.99
CA ARG A 44 3.96 10.42 10.15
C ARG A 44 4.81 9.98 11.33
N ILE A 45 4.18 9.65 12.47
CA ILE A 45 4.90 9.11 13.64
C ILE A 45 5.52 7.75 13.31
N VAL A 46 4.81 6.85 12.64
CA VAL A 46 5.35 5.54 12.23
C VAL A 46 6.61 5.72 11.36
N VAL A 47 6.57 6.62 10.38
CA VAL A 47 7.69 6.88 9.47
C VAL A 47 8.90 7.48 10.21
N ARG A 48 8.64 8.40 11.15
CA ARG A 48 9.71 9.13 11.86
C ARG A 48 10.30 8.34 13.02
N ASP A 49 9.45 7.72 13.83
CA ASP A 49 9.77 7.20 15.16
C ASP A 49 9.47 5.70 15.31
N GLY A 50 8.86 5.06 14.30
CA GLY A 50 8.46 3.66 14.32
C GLY A 50 7.11 3.39 14.99
N VAL A 51 6.59 2.17 14.82
CA VAL A 51 5.23 1.80 15.25
C VAL A 51 5.03 1.93 16.77
N ARG A 52 6.06 1.58 17.55
CA ARG A 52 5.99 1.63 19.03
C ARG A 52 5.84 3.05 19.60
N ALA A 53 6.22 4.08 18.84
CA ALA A 53 6.06 5.47 19.25
C ALA A 53 4.60 5.96 19.17
N VAL A 54 3.72 5.21 18.49
CA VAL A 54 2.32 5.58 18.32
C VAL A 54 1.58 5.45 19.65
N ARG A 55 1.11 6.61 20.14
CA ARG A 55 0.31 6.78 21.37
C ARG A 55 -0.78 7.82 21.11
N HIS A 56 -1.94 7.70 21.76
CA HIS A 56 -3.06 8.62 21.58
C HIS A 56 -2.64 10.08 21.79
N ARG A 57 -1.85 10.35 22.84
CA ARG A 57 -1.32 11.70 23.12
C ARG A 57 -0.37 12.20 22.04
N ALA A 58 0.58 11.37 21.60
CA ALA A 58 1.53 11.73 20.55
C ALA A 58 0.80 12.03 19.23
N VAL A 59 -0.17 11.18 18.87
CA VAL A 59 -0.97 11.34 17.66
C VAL A 59 -1.86 12.58 17.75
N ALA A 60 -2.49 12.83 18.89
CA ALA A 60 -3.31 14.03 19.10
C ALA A 60 -2.49 15.31 18.90
N ALA A 61 -1.27 15.35 19.45
CA ALA A 61 -0.34 16.46 19.26
C ALA A 61 0.08 16.62 17.79
N GLU A 62 0.51 15.54 17.14
CA GLU A 62 0.91 15.52 15.72
C GLU A 62 -0.24 15.89 14.77
N ALA A 63 -1.48 15.55 15.12
CA ALA A 63 -2.69 15.89 14.37
C ALA A 63 -3.24 17.29 14.69
N SER A 64 -2.71 17.96 15.72
CA SER A 64 -3.27 19.21 16.26
C SER A 64 -4.76 19.10 16.62
N VAL A 65 -5.14 17.99 17.27
CA VAL A 65 -6.52 17.74 17.73
C VAL A 65 -6.56 17.51 19.24
N PRO A 66 -7.70 17.72 19.91
CA PRO A 66 -7.87 17.34 21.30
C PRO A 66 -7.64 15.84 21.51
N LEU A 67 -7.05 15.45 22.66
CA LEU A 67 -6.84 14.03 23.01
C LEU A 67 -8.14 13.21 22.89
N SER A 68 -9.26 13.80 23.33
CA SER A 68 -10.59 13.18 23.28
C SER A 68 -11.04 12.80 21.87
N ALA A 69 -10.54 13.48 20.82
CA ALA A 69 -10.84 13.13 19.44
C ALA A 69 -10.24 11.76 19.08
N THR A 70 -8.98 11.52 19.45
CA THR A 70 -8.33 10.23 19.15
C THR A 70 -9.03 9.08 19.87
N THR A 71 -9.44 9.26 21.12
CA THR A 71 -10.16 8.24 21.90
C THR A 71 -11.63 8.09 21.49
N TYR A 72 -12.19 9.07 20.78
CA TYR A 72 -13.54 8.98 20.21
C TYR A 72 -13.58 8.07 18.98
N TYR A 73 -12.58 8.18 18.10
CA TYR A 73 -12.51 7.40 16.86
C TYR A 73 -11.88 6.02 17.04
N PHE A 74 -10.91 5.89 17.95
CA PHE A 74 -10.12 4.69 18.14
C PHE A 74 -10.20 4.26 19.60
N LYS A 75 -10.64 3.02 19.85
CA LYS A 75 -10.81 2.47 21.19
C LYS A 75 -9.47 2.27 21.88
N ASP A 76 -8.46 1.83 21.13
CA ASP A 76 -7.10 1.60 21.59
C ASP A 76 -6.08 1.88 20.47
N ILE A 77 -4.79 1.74 20.81
CA ILE A 77 -3.68 1.97 19.88
C ILE A 77 -3.64 0.94 18.76
N ASP A 78 -4.00 -0.31 19.04
CA ASP A 78 -4.00 -1.34 18.01
C ASP A 78 -5.08 -1.07 16.96
N ASP A 79 -6.26 -0.59 17.37
CA ASP A 79 -7.32 -0.18 16.44
C ASP A 79 -6.85 0.99 15.57
N LEU A 80 -6.16 1.98 16.16
CA LEU A 80 -5.57 3.08 15.40
C LEU A 80 -4.50 2.60 14.41
N LEU A 81 -3.60 1.71 14.83
CA LEU A 81 -2.54 1.17 13.99
C LEU A 81 -3.10 0.30 12.86
N THR A 82 -4.08 -0.53 13.17
CA THR A 82 -4.77 -1.39 12.19
C THR A 82 -5.44 -0.52 11.13
N ASP A 83 -6.17 0.51 11.54
CA ASP A 83 -6.86 1.41 10.61
C ASP A 83 -5.87 2.28 9.80
N ALA A 84 -4.77 2.73 10.41
CA ALA A 84 -3.72 3.48 9.71
C ALA A 84 -3.02 2.60 8.66
N PHE A 85 -2.72 1.35 9.00
CA PHE A 85 -2.10 0.42 8.07
C PHE A 85 -3.07 -0.05 6.99
N ALA A 86 -4.33 -0.26 7.32
CA ALA A 86 -5.38 -0.54 6.35
C ALA A 86 -5.47 0.56 5.27
N GLN A 87 -5.46 1.83 5.69
CA GLN A 87 -5.41 2.95 4.77
C GLN A 87 -4.11 2.98 3.94
N TYR A 88 -2.97 2.68 4.55
CA TYR A 88 -1.71 2.55 3.82
C TYR A 88 -1.81 1.50 2.72
N VAL A 89 -2.30 0.29 3.04
CA VAL A 89 -2.47 -0.82 2.08
C VAL A 89 -3.41 -0.40 0.94
N GLN A 90 -4.51 0.28 1.24
CA GLN A 90 -5.43 0.82 0.24
C GLN A 90 -4.73 1.78 -0.73
N ARG A 91 -4.01 2.79 -0.21
CA ARG A 91 -3.28 3.77 -1.04
C ARG A 91 -2.17 3.10 -1.85
N SER A 92 -1.50 2.10 -1.28
CA SER A 92 -0.48 1.30 -1.96
C SER A 92 -1.08 0.50 -3.12
N ALA A 93 -2.23 -0.14 -2.89
CA ALA A 93 -2.97 -0.88 -3.91
C ALA A 93 -3.34 0.02 -5.10
N ASP A 94 -3.88 1.21 -4.84
CA ASP A 94 -4.27 2.16 -5.90
C ASP A 94 -3.06 2.62 -6.72
N TYR A 95 -1.91 2.84 -6.08
CA TYR A 95 -0.65 3.17 -6.76
C TYR A 95 -0.17 2.01 -7.63
N LEU A 96 -0.10 0.80 -7.07
CA LEU A 96 0.38 -0.39 -7.77
C LEU A 96 -0.52 -0.75 -8.95
N ALA A 97 -1.83 -0.60 -8.81
CA ALA A 97 -2.78 -0.80 -9.90
C ALA A 97 -2.47 0.07 -11.11
N ARG A 98 -2.17 1.37 -10.90
CA ARG A 98 -1.80 2.31 -11.97
C ARG A 98 -0.46 1.94 -12.59
N LEU A 99 0.53 1.64 -11.77
CA LEU A 99 1.85 1.20 -12.22
C LEU A 99 1.76 -0.02 -13.14
N TRP A 100 0.98 -1.03 -12.73
CA TRP A 100 0.85 -2.26 -13.49
C TRP A 100 0.15 -2.05 -14.83
N GLN A 101 -0.90 -1.22 -14.87
CA GLN A 101 -1.56 -0.86 -16.13
C GLN A 101 -0.57 -0.21 -17.11
N THR A 102 0.26 0.73 -16.65
CA THR A 102 1.28 1.36 -17.52
C THR A 102 2.34 0.36 -17.97
N THR A 103 2.83 -0.47 -17.05
CA THR A 103 3.90 -1.45 -17.32
C THR A 103 3.44 -2.52 -18.31
N GLU A 104 2.20 -3.01 -18.17
CA GLU A 104 1.63 -4.01 -19.07
C GLU A 104 1.55 -3.49 -20.52
N ILE A 105 1.13 -2.25 -20.72
CA ILE A 105 1.07 -1.62 -22.05
C ILE A 105 2.46 -1.57 -22.69
N ILE A 106 3.45 -1.09 -21.93
CA ILE A 106 4.83 -0.97 -22.41
C ILE A 106 5.41 -2.34 -22.76
N LEU A 107 5.25 -3.34 -21.88
CA LEU A 107 5.74 -4.70 -22.13
C LEU A 107 5.10 -5.32 -23.37
N ARG A 108 3.79 -5.17 -23.55
CA ARG A 108 3.08 -5.66 -24.75
C ARG A 108 3.62 -4.99 -26.03
N GLU A 109 3.89 -3.69 -26.00
CA GLU A 109 4.49 -2.97 -27.13
C GLU A 109 5.90 -3.51 -27.44
N MET A 110 6.75 -3.68 -26.43
CA MET A 110 8.10 -4.23 -26.60
C MET A 110 8.07 -5.66 -27.16
N MET A 111 7.17 -6.50 -26.66
CA MET A 111 6.99 -7.87 -27.16
C MET A 111 6.51 -7.91 -28.61
N SER A 112 5.58 -7.03 -29.00
CA SER A 112 5.06 -6.98 -30.38
C SER A 112 6.11 -6.58 -31.42
N ARG A 113 7.16 -5.87 -31.01
CA ARG A 113 8.31 -5.48 -31.85
C ARG A 113 9.41 -6.53 -31.90
N SER A 114 9.37 -7.55 -31.04
CA SER A 114 10.40 -8.59 -30.96
C SER A 114 10.17 -9.65 -32.04
N SER A 115 11.21 -10.00 -32.81
CA SER A 115 11.14 -11.10 -33.78
C SER A 115 11.23 -12.50 -33.12
N GLY A 116 11.44 -12.55 -31.80
CA GLY A 116 11.66 -13.80 -31.06
C GLY A 116 13.06 -14.41 -31.22
N SER A 117 13.94 -13.78 -32.02
CA SER A 117 15.34 -14.17 -32.17
C SER A 117 16.10 -14.14 -30.85
N PRO A 118 17.18 -14.94 -30.68
CA PRO A 118 17.99 -14.90 -29.45
C PRO A 118 18.48 -13.49 -29.11
N THR A 119 18.94 -12.73 -30.10
CA THR A 119 19.41 -11.34 -29.93
C THR A 119 18.30 -10.41 -29.44
N ASP A 120 17.09 -10.54 -29.98
CA ASP A 120 15.95 -9.71 -29.54
C ASP A 120 15.46 -10.09 -28.15
N ARG A 121 15.59 -11.37 -27.75
CA ARG A 121 15.30 -11.79 -26.37
C ARG A 121 16.28 -11.16 -25.37
N PHE A 122 17.56 -11.09 -25.70
CA PHE A 122 18.55 -10.41 -24.85
C PHE A 122 18.27 -8.91 -24.74
N ARG A 123 17.93 -8.24 -25.85
CA ARG A 123 17.53 -6.82 -25.83
C ARG A 123 16.29 -6.58 -24.99
N LEU A 124 15.27 -7.43 -25.16
CA LEU A 124 14.05 -7.36 -24.35
C LEU A 124 14.36 -7.52 -22.85
N ALA A 125 15.23 -8.47 -22.49
CA ALA A 125 15.64 -8.65 -21.11
C ALA A 125 16.38 -7.41 -20.55
N ASP A 126 17.27 -6.79 -21.34
CA ASP A 126 17.99 -5.57 -20.93
C ASP A 126 17.04 -4.38 -20.75
N ASP A 127 16.11 -4.18 -21.68
CA ASP A 127 15.15 -3.08 -21.58
C ASP A 127 14.16 -3.29 -20.41
N ILE A 128 13.76 -4.54 -20.12
CA ILE A 128 12.99 -4.88 -18.91
C ILE A 128 13.80 -4.56 -17.66
N ALA A 129 15.08 -4.96 -17.61
CA ALA A 129 15.95 -4.68 -16.47
C ALA A 129 16.11 -3.17 -16.25
N ARG A 130 16.30 -2.41 -17.33
CA ARG A 130 16.39 -0.95 -17.28
C ARG A 130 15.10 -0.30 -16.77
N MET A 131 13.95 -0.77 -17.25
CA MET A 131 12.64 -0.30 -16.80
C MET A 131 12.42 -0.60 -15.31
N ALA A 132 12.77 -1.80 -14.85
CA ALA A 132 12.68 -2.17 -13.44
C ALA A 132 13.60 -1.30 -12.55
N MET A 133 14.83 -1.05 -13.00
CA MET A 133 15.79 -0.18 -12.29
C MET A 133 15.29 1.25 -12.18
N GLU A 134 14.76 1.82 -13.26
CA GLU A 134 14.20 3.17 -13.25
C GLU A 134 12.98 3.26 -12.33
N HIS A 135 12.15 2.22 -12.30
CA HIS A 135 11.03 2.13 -11.38
C HIS A 135 11.49 2.09 -9.91
N ILE A 136 12.46 1.25 -9.56
CA ILE A 136 13.02 1.16 -8.21
C ILE A 136 13.62 2.51 -7.80
N ARG A 137 14.41 3.14 -8.69
CA ARG A 137 15.01 4.46 -8.45
C ARG A 137 13.93 5.52 -8.18
N HIS A 138 12.87 5.54 -8.98
CA HIS A 138 11.75 6.45 -8.79
C HIS A 138 11.08 6.22 -7.44
N GLN A 139 10.76 4.97 -7.08
CA GLN A 139 10.17 4.63 -5.79
C GLN A 139 11.03 5.10 -4.59
N LEU A 140 12.34 4.87 -4.65
CA LEU A 140 13.25 5.26 -3.58
C LEU A 140 13.30 6.78 -3.39
N LEU A 141 13.11 7.55 -4.46
CA LEU A 141 13.15 9.02 -4.42
C LEU A 141 11.80 9.64 -4.06
N THR A 142 10.69 9.09 -4.58
CA THR A 142 9.36 9.71 -4.44
C THR A 142 8.48 9.08 -3.37
N ARG A 143 8.81 7.86 -2.93
CA ARG A 143 7.98 7.07 -2.00
C ARG A 143 8.76 6.53 -0.81
N ARG A 144 9.89 7.15 -0.46
CA ARG A 144 10.72 6.73 0.69
C ARG A 144 9.92 6.56 1.97
N GLU A 145 9.03 7.50 2.29
CA GLU A 145 8.20 7.42 3.49
C GLU A 145 7.24 6.22 3.46
N TYR A 146 6.69 5.89 2.29
CA TYR A 146 5.85 4.70 2.14
C TYR A 146 6.64 3.42 2.42
N LEU A 147 7.85 3.31 1.86
CA LEU A 147 8.73 2.15 2.07
C LEU A 147 9.13 2.01 3.55
N ILE A 148 9.41 3.12 4.23
CA ILE A 148 9.72 3.10 5.67
C ILE A 148 8.51 2.62 6.47
N ALA A 149 7.32 3.15 6.18
CA ALA A 149 6.09 2.71 6.84
C ALA A 149 5.84 1.21 6.62
N GLU A 150 5.99 0.72 5.38
CA GLU A 150 5.86 -0.70 5.06
C GLU A 150 6.79 -1.57 5.92
N GLN A 151 8.09 -1.25 5.92
CA GLN A 151 9.06 -2.00 6.70
C GLN A 151 8.74 -1.95 8.20
N ALA A 152 8.33 -0.79 8.71
CA ALA A 152 7.95 -0.63 10.12
C ALA A 152 6.76 -1.53 10.50
N PHE A 153 5.71 -1.60 9.66
CA PHE A 153 4.57 -2.48 9.89
C PHE A 153 4.92 -3.96 9.72
N TYR A 154 5.82 -4.31 8.79
CA TYR A 154 6.26 -5.69 8.59
C TYR A 154 7.03 -6.20 9.81
N HIS A 155 7.93 -5.37 10.36
CA HIS A 155 8.63 -5.70 11.59
C HIS A 155 7.68 -5.78 12.79
N GLU A 156 6.73 -4.85 12.92
CA GLU A 156 5.79 -4.88 14.04
C GLU A 156 4.88 -6.11 13.97
N ALA A 157 4.48 -6.58 12.79
CA ALA A 157 3.66 -7.79 12.65
C ALA A 157 4.33 -9.07 13.18
N LEU A 158 5.66 -9.10 13.29
CA LEU A 158 6.37 -10.20 13.96
C LEU A 158 6.11 -10.25 15.47
N ILE A 159 5.71 -9.11 16.05
CA ILE A 159 5.48 -8.94 17.49
C ILE A 159 3.99 -8.81 17.80
N ASN A 160 3.23 -8.16 16.92
CA ASN A 160 1.79 -7.92 17.04
C ASN A 160 1.01 -8.72 15.98
N PRO A 161 0.46 -9.90 16.33
CA PRO A 161 -0.26 -10.75 15.40
C PRO A 161 -1.51 -10.13 14.78
N ARG A 162 -2.05 -9.06 15.36
CA ARG A 162 -3.22 -8.34 14.80
C ARG A 162 -2.90 -7.68 13.46
N LEU A 163 -1.63 -7.35 13.20
CA LEU A 163 -1.19 -6.72 11.95
C LEU A 163 -0.87 -7.74 10.85
N THR A 164 -0.65 -9.01 11.20
CA THR A 164 -0.28 -10.07 10.25
C THR A 164 -1.23 -10.19 9.06
N PRO A 165 -2.58 -10.20 9.23
CA PRO A 165 -3.49 -10.28 8.10
C PRO A 165 -3.31 -9.12 7.10
N LEU A 166 -3.03 -7.91 7.59
CA LEU A 166 -2.81 -6.74 6.74
C LEU A 166 -1.46 -6.80 6.02
N VAL A 167 -0.41 -7.32 6.68
CA VAL A 167 0.89 -7.53 6.04
C VAL A 167 0.77 -8.55 4.92
N MET A 168 0.10 -9.67 5.18
CA MET A 168 -0.12 -10.73 4.19
C MET A 168 -0.96 -10.22 3.02
N ALA A 169 -2.02 -9.44 3.28
CA ALA A 169 -2.80 -8.79 2.25
C ALA A 169 -1.92 -7.86 1.39
N HIS A 170 -1.06 -7.04 2.00
CA HIS A 170 -0.13 -6.18 1.24
C HIS A 170 0.83 -6.99 0.34
N GLN A 171 1.40 -8.07 0.86
CA GLN A 171 2.30 -8.95 0.10
C GLN A 171 1.58 -9.64 -1.06
N GLU A 172 0.33 -10.04 -0.86
CA GLU A 172 -0.48 -10.69 -1.87
C GLU A 172 -0.73 -9.79 -3.09
N ILE A 173 -0.83 -8.47 -2.90
CA ILE A 173 -0.94 -7.49 -4.00
C ILE A 173 0.24 -7.62 -4.95
N TYR A 174 1.47 -7.72 -4.44
CA TYR A 174 2.67 -7.84 -5.27
C TYR A 174 2.76 -9.21 -5.95
N CYS A 175 2.51 -10.29 -5.19
CA CYS A 175 2.67 -11.66 -5.70
C CYS A 175 1.63 -12.00 -6.78
N ARG A 176 0.35 -11.70 -6.55
CA ARG A 176 -0.71 -12.05 -7.50
C ARG A 176 -0.73 -11.14 -8.73
N ALA A 177 -0.30 -9.88 -8.59
CA ALA A 177 -0.13 -8.98 -9.73
C ALA A 177 0.91 -9.48 -10.75
N ALA A 178 2.02 -10.05 -10.27
CA ALA A 178 3.04 -10.64 -11.14
C ALA A 178 2.53 -11.88 -11.89
N VAL A 179 1.71 -12.71 -11.23
CA VAL A 179 1.21 -13.98 -11.77
C VAL A 179 0.01 -13.80 -12.71
N SER A 180 -0.82 -12.77 -12.52
CA SER A 180 -1.95 -12.49 -13.42
C SER A 180 -1.55 -11.81 -14.73
N SER A 181 -0.37 -11.19 -14.79
CA SER A 181 0.17 -10.55 -16.02
C SER A 181 0.82 -11.53 -17.00
N SER A 182 0.95 -12.82 -16.63
CA SER A 182 1.63 -13.87 -17.41
C SER A 182 0.68 -14.80 -18.18
N ARG A 183 -0.62 -14.48 -18.25
CA ARG A 183 -1.62 -15.16 -19.08
C ARG A 183 -2.24 -14.19 -20.08
#